data_AF-A0AAV0V1Z7-F1
#
_entry.id   AF-A0AAV0V1Z7-F1
#
_cell.length_a   1.000
_cell.length_b   1.000
_cell.length_c   1.000
_cell.angle_alpha   90.00
_cell.angle_beta   90.00
_cell.angle_gamma   90.00
#
_symmetry.space_group_name_H-M   'P 1'
#
loop_
_entity.id
_entity.type
_entity.pdbx_description
1 polymer ?
#
loop_
_entity_poly.entity_id
_entity_poly.type
_entity_poly.pdbx_seq_one_letter_code
_entity_poly.pdbx_strand_id
1 'polypeptide(L)'
;MRLLLLLSALLGVVITLDRRLELNASQPITVTLADGTIRELTAVEYKELVEKRANEQLKLQTETPWQRHGLEQLKTDDPQFALHIDLSRRAFDEIQRHGYAQGYTLAGFSEQETGPLTADYHVEFVLQAKKDVTTDGVIKTGTGTRKWTKEGHETPLSYEVQVLLDRKKRFSVVAAWELSEKEPRRGQRKTRVMRLSIQPTVALLEREAERARTRPAIVNWLLIGGLGLIAVGVLVMYTTRNPIPTPKRRRRSSDVWELVDETDNPIKMDKPDKKSD
;
A
#
# COMPACT_ATOMS: atom_id res chain seq x y z
N MET A 1 43.78 -24.76 1.39
CA MET A 1 43.11 -25.84 0.64
C MET A 1 42.01 -26.61 1.40
N ARG A 2 41.60 -26.22 2.63
CA ARG A 2 40.44 -26.86 3.31
C ARG A 2 39.14 -26.05 3.27
N LEU A 3 39.18 -24.78 2.85
CA LEU A 3 37.98 -23.94 2.72
C LEU A 3 37.26 -24.11 1.36
N LEU A 4 38.02 -24.45 0.31
CA LEU A 4 37.48 -24.72 -1.04
C LEU A 4 36.69 -26.04 -1.11
N LEU A 5 37.02 -27.02 -0.26
CA LEU A 5 36.29 -28.29 -0.16
C LEU A 5 34.95 -28.17 0.60
N LEU A 6 34.82 -27.18 1.48
CA LEU A 6 33.56 -26.88 2.17
C LEU A 6 32.59 -26.10 1.27
N LEU A 7 33.11 -25.23 0.38
CA LEU A 7 32.28 -24.55 -0.62
C LEU A 7 31.77 -25.48 -1.72
N SER A 8 32.52 -26.54 -2.08
CA SER A 8 32.04 -27.55 -3.05
C SER A 8 30.97 -28.50 -2.48
N ALA A 9 30.87 -28.64 -1.16
CA ALA A 9 29.83 -29.45 -0.51
C ALA A 9 28.49 -28.70 -0.35
N LEU A 10 28.51 -27.36 -0.35
CA LEU A 10 27.30 -26.52 -0.23
C LEU A 10 26.71 -26.08 -1.57
N LEU A 11 27.44 -26.21 -2.68
CA LEU A 11 26.95 -25.93 -4.04
C LEU A 11 26.39 -27.17 -4.78
N GLY A 12 26.20 -28.29 -4.09
CA GLY A 12 25.80 -29.57 -4.70
C GLY A 12 24.30 -29.88 -4.74
N VAL A 13 23.40 -28.92 -4.54
CA VAL A 13 21.94 -29.18 -4.58
C VAL A 13 21.19 -28.07 -5.30
N VAL A 14 21.55 -27.74 -6.53
CA VAL A 14 20.59 -27.17 -7.49
C VAL A 14 21.01 -27.63 -8.89
N ILE A 15 20.03 -28.11 -9.67
CA ILE A 15 20.08 -28.51 -11.08
C ILE A 15 20.55 -29.97 -11.31
N THR A 16 19.59 -30.90 -11.27
CA THR A 16 19.16 -31.70 -12.44
C THR A 16 17.87 -32.45 -12.07
N LEU A 17 16.71 -31.94 -12.47
CA LEU A 17 15.47 -32.73 -12.47
C LEU A 17 14.92 -32.81 -13.90
N ASP A 18 15.76 -33.33 -14.80
CA ASP A 18 15.32 -33.81 -16.11
C ASP A 18 16.10 -35.09 -16.47
N ARG A 19 16.13 -36.02 -15.52
CA ARG A 19 16.63 -37.37 -15.73
C ARG A 19 15.48 -38.29 -15.40
N ARG A 20 14.91 -38.91 -16.43
CA ARG A 20 14.09 -40.12 -16.29
C ARG A 20 14.86 -41.04 -15.36
N LEU A 21 14.42 -41.13 -14.10
CA LEU A 21 15.00 -42.02 -13.11
C LEU A 21 14.68 -43.43 -13.59
N GLU A 22 15.65 -44.06 -14.25
CA GLU A 22 15.69 -45.51 -14.41
C GLU A 22 15.87 -46.10 -13.02
N LEU A 23 14.76 -46.20 -12.29
CA LEU A 23 14.70 -46.77 -10.95
C LEU A 23 15.06 -48.26 -11.05
N ASN A 24 16.23 -48.61 -10.52
CA ASN A 24 16.69 -49.98 -10.36
C ASN A 24 15.71 -50.73 -9.45
N ALA A 25 15.20 -51.88 -9.89
CA ALA A 25 14.11 -52.62 -9.24
C ALA A 25 14.43 -53.16 -7.83
N SER A 26 15.67 -53.00 -7.35
CA SER A 26 16.18 -53.60 -6.12
C SER A 26 16.55 -52.60 -5.01
N GLN A 27 16.33 -51.29 -5.18
CA GLN A 27 16.61 -50.30 -4.13
C GLN A 27 15.31 -49.80 -3.46
N PRO A 28 15.18 -49.91 -2.12
CA PRO A 28 14.07 -49.33 -1.38
C PRO A 28 14.18 -47.81 -1.37
N ILE A 29 13.07 -47.13 -1.64
CA ILE A 29 12.95 -45.67 -1.69
C ILE A 29 12.25 -45.22 -0.42
N THR A 30 12.91 -44.39 0.38
CA THR A 30 12.30 -43.79 1.56
C THR A 30 11.42 -42.62 1.13
N VAL A 31 10.12 -42.75 1.36
CA VAL A 31 9.15 -41.68 1.10
C VAL A 31 8.61 -41.18 2.44
N THR A 32 8.71 -39.88 2.64
CA THR A 32 8.04 -39.18 3.74
C THR A 32 6.59 -38.90 3.35
N LEU A 33 5.64 -39.52 4.05
CA LEU A 33 4.22 -39.22 3.88
C LEU A 33 3.86 -37.88 4.56
N ALA A 34 2.72 -37.31 4.19
CA ALA A 34 2.22 -36.04 4.74
C ALA A 34 2.04 -36.07 6.26
N ASP A 35 1.88 -37.27 6.84
CA ASP A 35 1.75 -37.50 8.28
C ASP A 35 3.09 -37.56 9.02
N GLY A 36 4.20 -37.24 8.34
CA GLY A 36 5.56 -37.22 8.91
C GLY A 36 6.19 -38.61 9.09
N THR A 37 5.51 -39.68 8.67
CA THR A 37 6.02 -41.04 8.75
C THR A 37 6.93 -41.36 7.55
N ILE A 38 8.05 -42.01 7.81
CA ILE A 38 9.00 -42.47 6.79
C ILE A 38 8.65 -43.93 6.49
N ARG A 39 8.31 -44.23 5.24
CA ARG A 39 8.12 -45.62 4.77
C ARG A 39 9.13 -45.93 3.67
N GLU A 40 9.76 -47.09 3.80
CA GLU A 40 10.54 -47.69 2.72
C GLU A 40 9.58 -48.38 1.75
N LEU A 41 9.53 -47.88 0.52
CA LEU A 41 8.69 -48.41 -0.55
C LEU A 41 9.56 -48.98 -1.65
N THR A 42 9.14 -50.08 -2.25
CA THR A 42 9.81 -50.59 -3.46
C THR A 42 9.52 -49.68 -4.66
N ALA A 43 10.40 -49.70 -5.67
CA ALA A 43 10.29 -48.86 -6.86
C ALA A 43 8.96 -49.05 -7.63
N VAL A 44 8.33 -50.22 -7.51
CA VAL A 44 7.02 -50.53 -8.10
C VAL A 44 5.90 -49.82 -7.34
N GLU A 45 5.88 -49.93 -6.01
CA GLU A 45 4.89 -49.28 -5.14
C GLU A 45 4.96 -47.76 -5.23
N TYR A 46 6.17 -47.20 -5.40
CA TYR A 46 6.33 -45.77 -5.62
C TYR A 46 5.71 -45.30 -6.93
N LYS A 47 5.93 -46.03 -8.04
CA LYS A 47 5.33 -45.70 -9.33
C LYS A 47 3.80 -45.77 -9.27
N GLU A 48 3.25 -46.80 -8.63
CA GLU A 48 1.80 -46.91 -8.43
C GLU A 48 1.23 -45.77 -7.57
N LEU A 49 1.93 -45.33 -6.52
CA LEU A 49 1.49 -44.20 -5.69
C LEU A 49 1.57 -42.86 -6.42
N VAL A 50 2.60 -42.66 -7.24
CA VAL A 50 2.73 -41.46 -8.07
C VAL A 50 1.64 -41.44 -9.14
N GLU A 51 1.37 -42.56 -9.80
CA GLU A 51 0.27 -42.66 -10.79
C GLU A 51 -1.10 -42.48 -10.13
N LYS A 52 -1.34 -43.07 -8.95
CA LYS A 52 -2.58 -42.85 -8.19
C LYS A 52 -2.76 -41.39 -7.82
N ARG A 53 -1.73 -40.73 -7.29
CA ARG A 53 -1.80 -39.29 -6.96
C ARG A 53 -1.95 -38.40 -8.19
N ALA A 54 -1.26 -38.72 -9.29
CA ALA A 54 -1.40 -37.99 -10.54
C ALA A 54 -2.83 -38.11 -11.08
N ASN A 55 -3.43 -39.30 -11.02
CA ASN A 55 -4.80 -39.54 -11.41
C ASN A 55 -5.82 -38.88 -10.46
N GLU A 56 -5.57 -38.86 -9.15
CA GLU A 56 -6.40 -38.13 -8.18
C GLU A 56 -6.36 -36.61 -8.41
N GLN A 57 -5.17 -36.05 -8.69
CA GLN A 57 -5.04 -34.63 -9.03
C GLN A 57 -5.71 -34.28 -10.36
N LEU A 58 -5.60 -35.16 -11.37
CA LEU A 58 -6.31 -35.02 -12.64
C LEU A 58 -7.83 -35.08 -12.44
N LYS A 59 -8.33 -35.99 -11.59
CA LYS A 59 -9.76 -36.05 -11.25
C LYS A 59 -10.24 -34.78 -10.55
N LEU A 60 -9.50 -34.27 -9.56
CA LEU A 60 -9.84 -33.02 -8.88
C LEU A 60 -9.86 -31.80 -9.82
N GLN A 61 -8.98 -31.75 -10.82
CA GLN A 61 -9.01 -30.71 -11.87
C GLN A 61 -10.20 -30.86 -12.83
N THR A 62 -10.72 -32.06 -13.02
CA THR A 62 -11.77 -32.34 -14.01
C THR A 62 -13.18 -32.32 -13.41
N GLU A 63 -13.32 -32.54 -12.09
CA GLU A 63 -14.62 -32.80 -11.45
C GLU A 63 -15.30 -31.60 -10.78
N THR A 64 -14.69 -30.42 -10.75
CA THR A 64 -15.39 -29.20 -10.30
C THR A 64 -15.80 -28.35 -11.50
N PRO A 65 -17.01 -28.53 -12.07
CA PRO A 65 -17.51 -27.57 -13.04
C PRO A 65 -17.56 -26.21 -12.34
N TRP A 66 -16.99 -25.18 -12.94
CA TRP A 66 -17.05 -23.81 -12.42
C TRP A 66 -18.52 -23.42 -12.21
N GLN A 67 -18.99 -23.49 -10.96
CA GLN A 67 -20.37 -23.17 -10.63
C GLN A 67 -20.52 -21.66 -10.61
N ARG A 68 -21.34 -21.15 -11.54
CA ARG A 68 -21.72 -19.74 -11.55
C ARG A 68 -22.83 -19.54 -10.52
N HIS A 69 -22.45 -19.11 -9.32
CA HIS A 69 -23.43 -18.69 -8.32
C HIS A 69 -23.86 -17.25 -8.59
N GLY A 70 -25.17 -17.01 -8.57
CA GLY A 70 -25.71 -15.66 -8.60
C GLY A 70 -25.46 -14.94 -7.27
N LEU A 71 -25.37 -13.61 -7.28
CA LEU A 71 -25.12 -12.81 -6.07
C LEU A 71 -26.18 -13.07 -4.97
N GLU A 72 -27.43 -13.32 -5.35
CA GLU A 72 -28.51 -13.61 -4.39
C GLU A 72 -28.37 -14.99 -3.72
N GLN A 73 -27.79 -15.97 -4.42
CA GLN A 73 -27.47 -17.29 -3.84
C GLN A 73 -26.30 -17.16 -2.87
N LEU A 74 -25.25 -16.43 -3.28
CA LEU A 74 -24.09 -16.12 -2.46
C LEU A 74 -24.44 -15.39 -1.15
N LYS A 75 -25.44 -14.50 -1.14
CA LYS A 75 -25.90 -13.86 0.10
C LYS A 75 -26.45 -14.85 1.13
N THR A 76 -26.99 -15.98 0.67
CA THR A 76 -27.53 -17.02 1.54
C THR A 76 -26.43 -17.96 2.02
N ASP A 77 -25.51 -18.32 1.13
CA ASP A 77 -24.43 -19.28 1.42
C ASP A 77 -23.27 -18.62 2.21
N ASP A 78 -22.84 -17.42 1.78
CA ASP A 78 -21.78 -16.64 2.41
C ASP A 78 -22.08 -15.12 2.35
N PRO A 79 -22.78 -14.58 3.37
CA PRO A 79 -23.16 -13.17 3.40
C PRO A 79 -21.97 -12.22 3.53
N GLN A 80 -20.85 -12.65 4.12
CA GLN A 80 -19.67 -11.80 4.29
C GLN A 80 -18.95 -11.63 2.95
N PHE A 81 -18.77 -12.72 2.22
CA PHE A 81 -18.18 -12.65 0.89
C PHE A 81 -19.06 -11.87 -0.10
N ALA A 82 -20.38 -12.05 -0.03
CA ALA A 82 -21.32 -11.24 -0.82
C ALA A 82 -21.19 -9.73 -0.52
N LEU A 83 -21.02 -9.36 0.76
CA LEU A 83 -20.75 -7.97 1.16
C LEU A 83 -19.45 -7.45 0.54
N HIS A 84 -18.38 -8.25 0.54
CA HIS A 84 -17.10 -7.86 -0.08
C HIS A 84 -17.20 -7.64 -1.58
N ILE A 85 -17.94 -8.51 -2.28
CA ILE A 85 -18.22 -8.32 -3.71
C ILE A 85 -18.94 -6.99 -3.94
N ASP A 86 -19.96 -6.68 -3.15
CA ASP A 86 -20.71 -5.44 -3.28
C ASP A 86 -19.86 -4.21 -2.95
N LEU A 87 -19.04 -4.27 -1.89
CA LEU A 87 -18.14 -3.18 -1.49
C LEU A 87 -17.03 -2.94 -2.53
N SER A 88 -16.44 -4.00 -3.07
CA SER A 88 -15.39 -3.89 -4.09
C SER A 88 -15.92 -3.29 -5.39
N ARG A 89 -17.13 -3.67 -5.82
CA ARG A 89 -17.82 -3.06 -6.97
C ARG A 89 -18.06 -1.57 -6.76
N ARG A 90 -18.68 -1.20 -5.63
CA ARG A 90 -18.95 0.23 -5.31
C ARG A 90 -17.67 1.06 -5.20
N ALA A 91 -16.61 0.50 -4.63
CA ALA A 91 -15.31 1.15 -4.55
C ALA A 91 -14.71 1.39 -5.93
N PHE A 92 -14.82 0.41 -6.82
CA PHE A 92 -14.36 0.56 -8.20
C PHE A 92 -15.17 1.61 -8.97
N ASP A 93 -16.49 1.60 -8.84
CA ASP A 93 -17.37 2.61 -9.47
C ASP A 93 -17.01 4.03 -9.00
N GLU A 94 -16.69 4.20 -7.72
CA GLU A 94 -16.27 5.50 -7.18
C GLU A 94 -14.91 5.92 -7.75
N ILE A 95 -13.94 5.00 -7.87
CA ILE A 95 -12.65 5.27 -8.56
C ILE A 95 -12.90 5.77 -9.99
N GLN A 96 -13.81 5.10 -10.72
CA GLN A 96 -14.18 5.48 -12.09
C GLN A 96 -14.87 6.83 -12.18
N ARG A 97 -15.75 7.13 -11.22
CA ARG A 97 -16.45 8.41 -11.12
C ARG A 97 -15.49 9.59 -10.98
N HIS A 98 -14.36 9.40 -10.28
CA HIS A 98 -13.31 10.42 -10.13
C HIS A 98 -12.34 10.48 -11.32
N GLY A 99 -12.62 9.76 -12.41
CA GLY A 99 -11.86 9.82 -13.65
C GLY A 99 -10.64 8.91 -13.70
N TYR A 100 -10.47 8.03 -12.71
CA TYR A 100 -9.45 7.00 -12.71
C TYR A 100 -9.97 5.70 -13.36
N ALA A 101 -9.09 4.88 -13.93
CA ALA A 101 -9.48 3.58 -14.51
C ALA A 101 -10.65 3.63 -15.52
N GLN A 102 -10.76 4.71 -16.31
CA GLN A 102 -11.76 4.83 -17.38
C GLN A 102 -11.44 3.87 -18.52
N GLY A 103 -12.43 3.08 -18.95
CA GLY A 103 -12.25 2.00 -19.94
C GLY A 103 -11.65 0.71 -19.38
N TYR A 104 -11.62 0.57 -18.05
CA TYR A 104 -11.28 -0.68 -17.38
C TYR A 104 -12.51 -1.29 -16.69
N THR A 105 -12.54 -2.61 -16.56
CA THR A 105 -13.55 -3.34 -15.78
C THR A 105 -12.89 -4.06 -14.60
N LEU A 106 -13.64 -4.22 -13.51
CA LEU A 106 -13.19 -4.97 -12.35
C LEU A 106 -13.05 -6.46 -12.73
N ALA A 107 -11.82 -6.96 -12.72
CA ALA A 107 -11.49 -8.35 -13.02
C ALA A 107 -11.51 -9.24 -11.77
N GLY A 108 -11.15 -8.67 -10.62
CA GLY A 108 -11.14 -9.39 -9.35
C GLY A 108 -10.77 -8.49 -8.18
N PHE A 109 -10.86 -9.03 -6.98
CA PHE A 109 -10.40 -8.37 -5.76
C PHE A 109 -9.71 -9.38 -4.84
N SER A 110 -8.82 -8.89 -3.99
CA SER A 110 -8.20 -9.64 -2.91
C SER A 110 -8.32 -8.84 -1.63
N GLU A 111 -8.72 -9.50 -0.55
CA GLU A 111 -8.74 -8.93 0.79
C GLU A 111 -7.31 -8.87 1.34
N GLN A 112 -6.90 -7.73 1.90
CA GLN A 112 -5.63 -7.60 2.62
C GLN A 112 -5.83 -7.59 4.12
N GLU A 113 -6.80 -6.80 4.59
CA GLU A 113 -7.04 -6.61 6.02
C GLU A 113 -8.52 -6.32 6.25
N THR A 114 -9.10 -7.03 7.22
CA THR A 114 -10.50 -6.87 7.60
C THR A 114 -10.59 -6.56 9.08
N GLY A 115 -11.21 -5.43 9.38
CA GLY A 115 -11.56 -5.04 10.73
C GLY A 115 -12.74 -5.85 11.27
N PRO A 116 -12.95 -5.82 12.60
CA PRO A 116 -14.05 -6.55 13.22
C PRO A 116 -15.42 -6.04 12.73
N LEU A 117 -16.36 -6.95 12.49
CA LEU A 117 -17.72 -6.68 12.01
C LEU A 117 -18.64 -6.02 13.08
N THR A 118 -18.09 -5.56 14.21
CA THR A 118 -18.87 -5.24 15.42
C THR A 118 -19.35 -3.79 15.51
N ALA A 119 -18.81 -2.88 14.69
CA ALA A 119 -19.21 -1.47 14.72
C ALA A 119 -19.03 -0.80 13.36
N ASP A 120 -17.80 -0.37 13.08
CA ASP A 120 -17.44 0.29 11.84
C ASP A 120 -16.60 -0.71 11.04
N TYR A 121 -17.21 -1.25 10.00
CA TYR A 121 -16.57 -2.30 9.23
C TYR A 121 -15.56 -1.68 8.27
N HIS A 122 -14.29 -1.95 8.54
CA HIS A 122 -13.16 -1.47 7.74
C HIS A 122 -12.59 -2.64 6.95
N VAL A 123 -12.41 -2.47 5.64
CA VAL A 123 -11.78 -3.48 4.80
C VAL A 123 -10.82 -2.83 3.81
N GLU A 124 -9.65 -3.42 3.69
CA GLU A 124 -8.65 -3.07 2.69
C GLU A 124 -8.70 -4.08 1.54
N PHE A 125 -9.02 -3.58 0.34
CA PHE A 125 -9.09 -4.39 -0.87
C PHE A 125 -7.95 -4.05 -1.83
N VAL A 126 -7.42 -5.08 -2.48
CA VAL A 126 -6.65 -4.94 -3.71
C VAL A 126 -7.56 -5.26 -4.88
N LEU A 127 -8.02 -4.23 -5.58
CA LEU A 127 -8.83 -4.35 -6.78
C LEU A 127 -7.93 -4.55 -7.99
N GLN A 128 -8.26 -5.54 -8.81
CA GLN A 128 -7.60 -5.79 -10.08
C GLN A 128 -8.54 -5.38 -11.21
N ALA A 129 -8.09 -4.46 -12.05
CA ALA A 129 -8.86 -3.97 -13.18
C ALA A 129 -8.18 -4.38 -14.50
N LYS A 130 -8.98 -4.90 -15.42
CA LYS A 130 -8.55 -5.28 -16.75
C LYS A 130 -9.15 -4.31 -17.76
N LYS A 131 -8.41 -4.03 -18.83
CA LYS A 131 -8.92 -3.21 -19.92
C LYS A 131 -10.20 -3.84 -20.47
N ASP A 132 -11.23 -3.02 -20.59
CA ASP A 132 -12.47 -3.46 -21.20
C ASP A 132 -12.26 -3.57 -22.71
N VAL A 133 -12.46 -4.77 -23.25
CA VAL A 133 -12.32 -5.04 -24.68
C VAL A 133 -13.49 -4.43 -25.46
N THR A 134 -14.61 -4.13 -24.79
CA THR A 134 -15.82 -3.60 -25.42
C THR A 134 -15.82 -2.09 -25.58
N THR A 135 -14.95 -1.38 -24.87
CA THR A 135 -14.94 0.07 -24.86
C THR A 135 -13.93 0.60 -25.89
N ASP A 136 -14.44 1.06 -27.05
CA ASP A 136 -13.65 1.76 -28.10
C ASP A 136 -13.22 3.20 -27.71
N GLY A 137 -13.52 3.61 -26.46
CA GLY A 137 -13.24 4.93 -25.94
C GLY A 137 -11.77 5.15 -25.56
N VAL A 138 -11.43 6.42 -25.28
CA VAL A 138 -10.10 6.80 -24.77
C VAL A 138 -9.92 6.22 -23.38
N ILE A 139 -9.11 5.18 -23.28
CA ILE A 139 -8.75 4.55 -22.00
C ILE A 139 -7.87 5.53 -21.22
N LYS A 140 -8.20 5.78 -19.96
CA LYS A 140 -7.44 6.70 -19.11
C LYS A 140 -7.28 6.13 -17.72
N THR A 141 -6.04 6.09 -17.24
CA THR A 141 -5.75 5.70 -15.85
C THR A 141 -5.95 6.87 -14.87
N GLY A 142 -5.86 8.12 -15.34
CA GLY A 142 -6.05 9.34 -14.54
C GLY A 142 -4.87 9.74 -13.65
N THR A 143 -3.83 8.89 -13.57
CA THR A 143 -2.69 9.06 -12.64
C THR A 143 -1.38 9.44 -13.31
N GLY A 144 -1.27 9.28 -14.64
CA GLY A 144 -0.06 9.64 -15.41
C GLY A 144 1.19 8.80 -15.10
N THR A 145 1.08 7.79 -14.24
CA THR A 145 2.14 6.88 -13.78
C THR A 145 2.54 5.87 -14.85
N ARG A 146 1.60 5.52 -15.73
CA ARG A 146 1.77 4.47 -16.73
C ARG A 146 2.19 5.04 -18.09
N LYS A 147 3.32 4.56 -18.60
CA LYS A 147 3.71 4.79 -20.00
C LYS A 147 2.97 3.78 -20.87
N TRP A 148 2.25 4.27 -21.87
CA TRP A 148 1.60 3.41 -22.87
C TRP A 148 2.68 2.63 -23.63
N THR A 149 2.85 1.35 -23.31
CA THR A 149 3.67 0.43 -24.10
C THR A 149 2.88 0.02 -25.34
N LYS A 150 3.47 0.28 -26.52
CA LYS A 150 2.85 0.00 -27.84
C LYS A 150 2.66 -1.50 -28.15
N GLU A 151 3.12 -2.39 -27.27
CA GLU A 151 3.16 -3.83 -27.51
C GLU A 151 2.21 -4.58 -26.57
N GLY A 152 0.97 -4.76 -27.05
CA GLY A 152 0.17 -5.99 -27.00
C GLY A 152 -0.26 -6.63 -25.66
N HIS A 153 0.48 -6.47 -24.56
CA HIS A 153 0.21 -7.11 -23.28
C HIS A 153 0.10 -6.06 -22.17
N GLU A 154 -1.07 -5.43 -22.10
CA GLU A 154 -1.37 -4.52 -20.99
C GLU A 154 -1.52 -5.31 -19.69
N THR A 155 -0.58 -5.12 -18.77
CA THR A 155 -0.66 -5.58 -17.37
C THR A 155 -1.95 -5.06 -16.72
N PRO A 156 -2.67 -5.89 -15.94
CA PRO A 156 -3.86 -5.44 -15.21
C PRO A 156 -3.48 -4.36 -14.19
N LEU A 157 -4.32 -3.34 -14.08
CA LEU A 157 -4.17 -2.28 -13.08
C LEU A 157 -4.51 -2.86 -11.71
N SER A 158 -3.72 -2.51 -10.71
CA SER A 158 -3.97 -2.91 -9.32
C SER A 158 -4.18 -1.65 -8.49
N TYR A 159 -5.28 -1.59 -7.76
CA TYR A 159 -5.60 -0.50 -6.84
C TYR A 159 -5.74 -1.04 -5.42
N GLU A 160 -5.15 -0.36 -4.46
CA GLU A 160 -5.38 -0.62 -3.04
C GLU A 160 -6.43 0.38 -2.54
N VAL A 161 -7.53 -0.10 -1.99
CA VAL A 161 -8.64 0.75 -1.55
C VAL A 161 -9.01 0.42 -0.11
N GLN A 162 -9.04 1.46 0.71
CA GLN A 162 -9.56 1.41 2.07
C GLN A 162 -11.02 1.81 2.07
N VAL A 163 -11.88 0.84 2.38
CA VAL A 163 -13.33 1.01 2.42
C VAL A 163 -13.80 0.99 3.86
N LEU A 164 -14.72 1.90 4.16
CA LEU A 164 -15.39 1.94 5.45
C LEU A 164 -16.91 1.90 5.27
N LEU A 165 -17.52 0.94 5.96
CA LEU A 165 -18.95 0.78 6.09
C LEU A 165 -19.38 1.12 7.52
N ASP A 166 -20.15 2.19 7.64
CA ASP A 166 -20.71 2.67 8.90
C ASP A 166 -21.83 1.74 9.42
N ARG A 167 -22.15 1.82 10.71
CA ARG A 167 -23.30 1.13 11.36
C ARG A 167 -24.62 1.42 10.66
N LYS A 168 -24.76 2.62 10.10
CA LYS A 168 -25.92 3.02 9.27
C LYS A 168 -25.88 2.45 7.84
N LYS A 169 -24.99 1.48 7.56
CA LYS A 169 -24.72 0.89 6.24
C LYS A 169 -24.31 1.93 5.18
N ARG A 170 -23.71 3.04 5.61
CA ARG A 170 -23.21 4.09 4.72
C ARG A 170 -21.82 3.72 4.25
N PHE A 171 -21.67 3.65 2.93
CA PHE A 171 -20.41 3.33 2.27
C PHE A 171 -19.55 4.59 2.12
N SER A 172 -18.25 4.46 2.37
CA SER A 172 -17.28 5.50 2.11
C SER A 172 -15.93 4.92 1.72
N VAL A 173 -15.31 5.52 0.72
CA VAL A 173 -13.91 5.24 0.36
C VAL A 173 -13.04 6.21 1.15
N VAL A 174 -12.20 5.69 2.04
CA VAL A 174 -11.32 6.49 2.90
C VAL A 174 -10.09 6.94 2.12
N ALA A 175 -9.50 5.99 1.38
CA ALA A 175 -8.33 6.25 0.57
C ALA A 175 -8.24 5.19 -0.53
N ALA A 176 -7.59 5.57 -1.63
CA ALA A 176 -7.23 4.65 -2.68
C ALA A 176 -5.82 4.98 -3.20
N TRP A 177 -5.09 3.94 -3.59
CA TRP A 177 -3.77 4.03 -4.17
C TRP A 177 -3.68 3.18 -5.43
N GLU A 178 -2.93 3.65 -6.42
CA GLU A 178 -2.44 2.80 -7.49
C GLU A 178 -1.22 2.01 -7.00
N LEU A 179 -1.23 0.70 -7.25
CA LEU A 179 -0.15 -0.22 -6.91
C LEU A 179 0.80 -0.42 -8.09
N SER A 180 2.07 -0.71 -7.77
CA SER A 180 3.09 -0.97 -8.77
C SER A 180 2.76 -2.18 -9.63
N GLU A 181 3.03 -2.08 -10.93
CA GLU A 181 2.92 -3.21 -11.88
C GLU A 181 3.90 -4.34 -11.53
N LYS A 182 5.06 -3.99 -10.97
CA LYS A 182 6.07 -4.97 -10.56
C LYS A 182 5.53 -5.87 -9.47
N GLU A 183 5.58 -7.17 -9.71
CA GLU A 183 5.28 -8.15 -8.68
C GLU A 183 6.26 -8.01 -7.51
N PRO A 184 5.76 -8.03 -6.27
CA PRO A 184 6.62 -7.91 -5.11
C PRO A 184 7.44 -9.19 -4.94
N ARG A 185 8.59 -9.09 -4.25
CA ARG A 185 9.34 -10.29 -3.84
C ARG A 185 8.44 -11.15 -2.94
N ARG A 186 8.62 -12.48 -3.01
CA ARG A 186 7.78 -13.46 -2.30
C ARG A 186 7.54 -13.04 -0.84
N GLY A 187 6.28 -12.83 -0.47
CA GLY A 187 5.85 -12.42 0.87
C GLY A 187 5.80 -10.90 1.14
N GLN A 188 6.14 -10.05 0.18
CA GLN A 188 6.03 -8.60 0.31
C GLN A 188 4.73 -8.06 -0.32
N ARG A 189 4.20 -6.97 0.20
CA ARG A 189 3.05 -6.26 -0.39
C ARG A 189 3.48 -5.50 -1.64
N LYS A 190 2.57 -5.32 -2.61
CA LYS A 190 2.81 -4.44 -3.78
C LYS A 190 3.10 -3.02 -3.29
N THR A 191 3.98 -2.31 -3.99
CA THR A 191 4.38 -0.96 -3.59
C THR A 191 3.32 0.05 -4.00
N ARG A 192 2.88 0.93 -3.09
CA ARG A 192 1.98 2.04 -3.41
C ARG A 192 2.74 3.07 -4.26
N VAL A 193 2.21 3.39 -5.44
CA VAL A 193 2.83 4.33 -6.40
C VAL A 193 2.25 5.72 -6.28
N MET A 194 0.92 5.83 -6.36
CA MET A 194 0.22 7.11 -6.38
C MET A 194 -1.03 7.05 -5.52
N ARG A 195 -1.25 8.06 -4.68
CA ARG A 195 -2.52 8.20 -3.96
C ARG A 195 -3.55 8.85 -4.88
N LEU A 196 -4.71 8.22 -5.01
CA LEU A 196 -5.82 8.78 -5.77
C LEU A 196 -6.50 9.88 -4.94
N SER A 197 -6.81 11.02 -5.59
CA SER A 197 -7.57 12.10 -4.97
C SER A 197 -9.07 11.82 -5.12
N ILE A 198 -9.59 10.98 -4.22
CA ILE A 198 -11.03 10.69 -4.13
C ILE A 198 -11.62 11.65 -3.10
N GLN A 199 -12.70 12.35 -3.47
CA GLN A 199 -13.39 13.21 -2.52
C GLN A 199 -14.05 12.34 -1.43
N PRO A 200 -13.87 12.68 -0.15
CA PRO A 200 -14.49 11.92 0.93
C PRO A 200 -16.01 12.00 0.81
N THR A 201 -16.68 10.86 0.96
CA THR A 201 -18.14 10.78 0.95
C THR A 201 -18.72 11.58 2.13
N VAL A 202 -19.90 12.17 1.97
CA VAL A 202 -20.59 12.95 3.01
C VAL A 202 -20.65 12.21 4.35
N ALA A 203 -20.87 10.88 4.32
CA ALA A 203 -20.89 10.05 5.53
C ALA A 203 -19.56 10.07 6.31
N LEU A 204 -18.42 10.16 5.62
CA LEU A 204 -17.11 10.24 6.24
C LEU A 204 -16.89 11.64 6.84
N LEU A 205 -17.30 12.69 6.13
CA LEU A 205 -17.22 14.07 6.61
C LEU A 205 -18.07 14.31 7.86
N GLU A 206 -19.31 13.81 7.88
CA GLU A 206 -20.19 13.91 9.05
C GLU A 206 -19.58 13.21 10.27
N ARG A 207 -18.95 12.05 10.06
CA ARG A 207 -18.28 11.31 11.13
C ARG A 207 -17.04 12.03 11.63
N GLU A 208 -16.23 12.61 10.75
CA GLU A 208 -15.10 13.43 11.18
C GLU A 208 -15.57 14.65 11.96
N ALA A 209 -16.68 15.26 11.58
CA ALA A 209 -17.33 16.32 12.34
C ALA A 209 -17.82 15.84 13.71
N GLU A 210 -18.46 14.67 13.80
CA GLU A 210 -18.87 14.06 15.08
C GLU A 210 -17.67 13.73 15.98
N ARG A 211 -16.62 13.13 15.41
CA ARG A 211 -15.36 12.88 16.14
C ARG A 211 -14.70 14.15 16.61
N ALA A 212 -14.70 15.20 15.79
CA ALA A 212 -14.18 16.51 16.18
C ALA A 212 -14.96 17.09 17.37
N ARG A 213 -16.28 16.88 17.42
CA ARG A 213 -17.14 17.29 18.54
C ARG A 213 -16.89 16.48 19.81
N THR A 214 -16.56 15.19 19.70
CA THR A 214 -16.29 14.32 20.85
C THR A 214 -14.83 14.30 21.29
N ARG A 215 -13.95 15.11 20.67
CA ARG A 215 -12.55 15.21 21.11
C ARG A 215 -12.51 15.65 22.58
N PRO A 216 -11.78 14.92 23.44
CA PRO A 216 -11.75 15.21 24.86
C PRO A 216 -11.21 16.62 25.08
N ALA A 217 -11.84 17.34 26.01
CA ALA A 217 -11.49 18.72 26.39
C ALA A 217 -10.00 18.89 26.78
N ILE A 218 -9.28 17.80 27.03
CA ILE A 218 -7.84 17.74 27.30
C ILE A 218 -7.03 18.49 26.24
N VAL A 219 -7.39 18.40 24.95
CA VAL A 219 -6.67 19.13 23.88
C VAL A 219 -6.86 20.65 24.01
N ASN A 220 -8.08 21.08 24.34
CA ASN A 220 -8.34 22.49 24.63
C ASN A 220 -7.63 22.94 25.91
N TRP A 221 -7.59 22.11 26.96
CA TRP A 221 -6.85 22.38 28.19
C TRP A 221 -5.34 22.49 27.97
N LEU A 222 -4.76 21.65 27.11
CA LEU A 222 -3.34 21.74 26.73
C LEU A 222 -3.03 23.02 25.94
N LEU A 223 -3.90 23.41 25.02
CA LEU A 223 -3.76 24.67 24.28
C LEU A 223 -3.90 25.89 25.19
N ILE A 224 -4.90 25.91 26.07
CA ILE A 224 -5.13 26.98 27.04
C ILE A 224 -3.97 27.05 28.06
N GLY A 225 -3.52 25.91 28.56
CA GLY A 225 -2.37 25.81 29.47
C GLY A 225 -1.06 26.27 28.81
N GLY A 226 -0.84 25.90 27.54
CA GLY A 226 0.32 26.35 26.76
C GLY A 226 0.33 27.87 26.55
N LEU A 227 -0.81 28.46 26.22
CA LEU A 227 -0.97 29.92 26.12
C LEU A 227 -0.76 30.63 27.46
N GLY A 228 -1.26 30.05 28.55
CA GLY A 228 -1.03 30.56 29.91
C GLY A 228 0.45 30.61 30.28
N LEU A 229 1.21 29.56 29.98
CA LEU A 229 2.66 29.51 30.21
C LEU A 229 3.42 30.57 29.40
N ILE A 230 3.04 30.80 28.14
CA ILE A 230 3.65 31.85 27.31
C ILE A 230 3.38 33.23 27.92
N ALA A 231 2.13 33.50 28.32
CA ALA A 231 1.77 34.78 28.93
C ALA A 231 2.51 35.02 30.26
N VAL A 232 2.64 34.00 31.10
CA VAL A 232 3.43 34.06 32.35
C VAL A 232 4.91 34.30 32.04
N GLY A 233 5.49 33.62 31.04
CA GLY A 233 6.87 33.84 30.62
C GLY A 233 7.14 35.27 30.14
N VAL A 234 6.21 35.83 29.35
CA VAL A 234 6.27 37.24 28.92
C VAL A 234 6.12 38.18 30.11
N LEU A 235 5.20 37.90 31.04
CA LEU A 235 5.00 38.72 32.23
C LEU A 235 6.25 38.74 33.11
N VAL A 236 6.85 37.57 33.37
CA VAL A 236 8.11 37.44 34.13
C VAL A 236 9.23 38.22 33.44
N MET A 237 9.36 38.14 32.11
CA MET A 237 10.34 38.95 31.37
C MET A 237 10.08 40.45 31.50
N TYR A 238 8.83 40.90 31.57
CA TYR A 238 8.50 42.31 31.76
C TYR A 238 8.70 42.78 33.19
N THR A 239 8.39 41.96 34.20
CA THR A 239 8.53 42.33 35.62
C THR A 239 9.97 42.22 36.14
N THR A 240 10.80 41.37 35.54
CA THR A 240 12.22 41.21 35.90
C THR A 240 13.17 42.11 35.13
N ARG A 241 12.67 42.88 34.15
CA ARG A 241 13.45 43.96 33.52
C ARG A 241 13.67 45.06 34.55
N ASN A 242 14.86 45.08 35.15
CA ASN A 242 15.44 46.32 35.66
C ASN A 242 15.31 47.37 34.54
N PRO A 243 14.59 48.50 34.75
CA PRO A 243 14.24 49.46 33.69
C PRO A 243 15.43 50.27 33.19
N ILE A 244 16.64 49.91 33.58
CA ILE A 244 17.87 50.56 33.14
C ILE A 244 18.49 49.61 32.11
N PRO A 245 18.19 49.77 30.80
CA PRO A 245 19.00 49.13 29.79
C PRO A 245 20.43 49.61 30.03
N THR A 246 21.31 48.72 30.49
CA THR A 246 22.74 49.04 30.54
C THR A 246 23.13 49.54 29.15
N PRO A 247 23.68 50.75 29.01
CA PRO A 247 23.97 51.32 27.70
C PRO A 247 24.85 50.32 26.96
N LYS A 248 24.33 49.84 25.82
CA LYS A 248 25.02 48.87 24.98
C LYS A 248 26.40 49.47 24.69
N ARG A 249 27.47 48.78 25.11
CA ARG A 249 28.85 49.26 24.91
C ARG A 249 29.00 49.62 23.43
N ARG A 250 29.49 50.83 23.13
CA ARG A 250 29.64 51.37 21.77
C ARG A 250 30.29 50.28 20.90
N ARG A 251 29.51 49.70 19.98
CA ARG A 251 29.97 48.63 19.09
C ARG A 251 31.17 49.14 18.32
N ARG A 252 32.29 48.41 18.36
CA ARG A 252 33.38 48.62 17.41
C ARG A 252 32.85 48.20 16.03
N SER A 253 33.28 48.92 14.99
CA SER A 253 32.95 48.68 13.59
C SER A 253 33.25 47.25 13.11
N SER A 254 34.06 46.49 13.86
CA SER A 254 34.41 45.10 13.55
C SER A 254 33.29 44.07 13.79
N ASP A 255 32.26 44.40 14.59
CA ASP A 255 31.13 43.49 14.89
C ASP A 255 29.88 43.78 14.02
N VAL A 256 30.04 44.66 13.04
CA VAL A 256 29.02 44.96 12.05
C VAL A 256 29.35 44.12 10.84
N TRP A 257 28.57 43.05 10.61
CA TRP A 257 28.56 42.30 9.36
C TRP A 257 27.87 43.14 8.26
N GLU A 258 28.34 44.36 8.05
CA GLU A 258 28.11 45.08 6.79
C GLU A 258 29.12 44.53 5.80
N LEU A 259 28.72 44.30 4.55
CA LEU A 259 29.65 43.89 3.51
C LEU A 259 30.59 45.06 3.24
N VAL A 260 31.83 44.94 3.71
CA VAL A 260 32.88 45.95 3.59
C VAL A 260 33.80 45.56 2.44
N ASP A 261 34.30 46.55 1.69
CA ASP A 261 35.30 46.30 0.65
C ASP A 261 36.69 45.97 1.23
N GLU A 262 37.66 45.63 0.37
CA GLU A 262 39.04 45.28 0.76
C GLU A 262 39.79 46.43 1.48
N THR A 263 39.25 47.65 1.48
CA THR A 263 39.79 48.84 2.14
C THR A 263 38.99 49.29 3.37
N ASP A 264 38.18 48.41 3.94
CA ASP A 264 37.37 48.63 5.13
C ASP A 264 36.30 49.75 4.98
N ASN A 265 35.83 50.04 3.75
CA ASN A 265 34.72 50.96 3.51
C ASN A 265 33.38 50.23 3.24
N PRO A 266 32.25 50.74 3.76
CA PRO A 266 30.95 50.10 3.57
C PRO A 266 30.52 50.16 2.10
N ILE A 267 30.24 49.00 1.50
CA ILE A 267 29.79 48.92 0.10
C ILE A 267 28.39 49.51 0.00
N LYS A 268 28.30 50.70 -0.61
CA LYS A 268 27.00 51.30 -0.97
C LYS A 268 26.58 50.73 -2.32
N MET A 269 25.40 50.13 -2.39
CA MET A 269 24.80 49.85 -3.70
C MET A 269 24.36 51.17 -4.33
N ASP A 270 24.99 51.54 -5.43
CA ASP A 270 24.52 52.65 -6.26
C ASP A 270 23.12 52.30 -6.78
N LYS A 271 22.15 53.14 -6.46
CA LYS A 271 20.80 53.02 -7.04
C LYS A 271 20.93 53.25 -8.55
N PRO A 272 20.31 52.43 -9.40
CA PRO A 272 20.36 52.65 -10.84
C PRO A 272 19.76 54.01 -11.17
N ASP A 273 20.56 54.85 -11.83
CA ASP A 273 20.14 56.13 -12.40
C ASP A 273 18.98 55.88 -13.36
N LYS A 274 17.79 56.36 -12.99
CA LYS A 274 16.71 56.61 -13.95
C LYS A 274 17.18 57.74 -14.86
N LYS A 275 17.75 57.40 -16.00
CA LYS A 275 17.84 58.33 -17.14
C LYS A 275 16.62 58.16 -18.03
N SER A 276 15.78 59.18 -17.95
CA SER A 276 14.96 59.72 -19.03
C SER A 276 15.83 60.01 -20.26
N ASP A 277 15.55 59.34 -21.37
CA ASP A 277 15.11 59.90 -22.67
C ASP A 277 15.17 58.80 -23.75
#